data_AF-A0A257JFS4-F1
#
_entry.id   AF-A0A257JFS4-F1
#
_cell.length_a   1.000
_cell.length_b   1.000
_cell.length_c   1.000
_cell.angle_alpha   90.00
_cell.angle_beta   90.00
_cell.angle_gamma   90.00
#
_symmetry.space_group_name_H-M   'P 1'
#
loop_
_entity.id
_entity.type
_entity.pdbx_description
1 polymer ?
#
loop_
_entity_poly.entity_id
_entity_poly.type
_entity_poly.pdbx_seq_one_letter_code
_entity_poly.pdbx_strand_id
1 'polypeptide(L)'
;TDVVEAWQLISWEAYRDGSRLGRKTRIGGKQREVLWSIFERVRAGLVDRKVVTWAEVFATLTDRLANGEKPPFNFAVVDECQDLGVAEARFLCALAGSEPNGLFFAGDLGQRIFQQPFSWKALGLDVRGRSSTLRINYRTSHQIRLHADRLLPSTVSDVDGNAEGRRGTVSMFDGLPPMVSVCQNSQNEAETAGAWIAERLSEGCQPHEIGVFVRSEAELKRARAAVKIAGASSIELSDKVEIENGSVAISTMHFAKGLEFRSVVVMACDDEVIPLQARIESVADDADLEEVYETERHLLYVACTRARDHLLVTGVEPVSEFLDDFLKGGR
;
A
#
# COMPACT_ATOMS: atom_id res chain seq x y z
N THR A 1 16.28 -5.47 -7.03
CA THR A 1 17.35 -5.28 -6.02
C THR A 1 16.91 -5.79 -4.65
N ASP A 2 15.60 -5.78 -4.39
CA ASP A 2 14.92 -6.15 -3.13
C ASP A 2 15.40 -7.47 -2.50
N VAL A 3 15.70 -8.50 -3.29
CA VAL A 3 16.14 -9.79 -2.71
C VAL A 3 17.61 -9.77 -2.29
N VAL A 4 18.48 -9.08 -3.02
CA VAL A 4 19.93 -9.15 -2.78
C VAL A 4 20.38 -8.08 -1.81
N GLU A 5 19.88 -6.86 -1.96
CA GLU A 5 20.24 -5.75 -1.09
C GLU A 5 19.49 -5.81 0.24
N ALA A 6 18.17 -6.05 0.24
CA ALA A 6 17.41 -6.08 1.50
C ALA A 6 17.77 -7.28 2.39
N TRP A 7 18.19 -8.41 1.80
CA TRP A 7 18.70 -9.56 2.55
C TRP A 7 20.21 -9.52 2.79
N GLN A 8 20.91 -8.46 2.36
CA GLN A 8 22.36 -8.27 2.50
C GLN A 8 23.17 -9.46 1.94
N LEU A 9 22.76 -10.00 0.79
CA LEU A 9 23.46 -11.09 0.11
C LEU A 9 24.67 -10.52 -0.63
N ILE A 10 25.78 -10.38 0.11
CA ILE A 10 26.99 -9.71 -0.37
C ILE A 10 27.96 -10.61 -1.15
N SER A 11 27.80 -11.93 -1.13
CA SER A 11 28.61 -12.88 -1.91
C SER A 11 27.76 -13.79 -2.82
N TRP A 12 28.41 -14.38 -3.84
CA TRP A 12 27.79 -15.33 -4.74
C TRP A 12 27.25 -16.55 -3.98
N GLU A 13 28.02 -17.08 -3.02
CA GLU A 13 27.64 -18.22 -2.20
C GLU A 13 26.39 -17.90 -1.37
N ALA A 14 26.37 -16.73 -0.72
CA ALA A 14 25.21 -16.26 0.04
C ALA A 14 23.98 -16.10 -0.86
N TYR A 15 24.13 -15.58 -2.08
CA TYR A 15 23.03 -15.44 -3.04
C TYR A 15 22.57 -16.78 -3.64
N ARG A 16 23.49 -17.70 -3.89
CA ARG A 16 23.20 -19.03 -4.43
C ARG A 16 22.43 -19.87 -3.42
N ASP A 17 22.89 -19.87 -2.17
CA ASP A 17 22.38 -20.71 -1.10
C ASP A 17 21.24 -20.03 -0.31
N GLY A 18 21.08 -18.72 -0.48
CA GLY A 18 20.01 -17.93 0.11
C GLY A 18 18.62 -18.37 -0.36
N SER A 19 17.74 -18.60 0.63
CA SER A 19 16.32 -18.79 0.39
C SER A 19 15.68 -17.49 -0.10
N ARG A 20 14.89 -17.56 -1.17
CA ARG A 20 14.11 -16.43 -1.68
C ARG A 20 12.78 -16.37 -0.93
N LEU A 21 12.85 -16.12 0.37
CA LEU A 21 11.66 -15.97 1.22
C LEU A 21 10.77 -14.86 0.66
N GLY A 22 9.49 -15.18 0.42
CA GLY A 22 8.51 -14.25 -0.15
C GLY A 22 8.33 -14.31 -1.68
N ARG A 23 9.10 -15.13 -2.42
CA ARG A 23 8.85 -15.35 -3.87
C ARG A 23 8.76 -16.83 -4.19
N LYS A 24 7.67 -17.26 -4.82
CA LYS A 24 7.38 -18.68 -5.06
C LYS A 24 8.02 -19.20 -6.35
N THR A 25 8.48 -18.33 -7.25
CA THR A 25 9.22 -18.74 -8.45
C THR A 25 10.61 -19.30 -8.15
N ARG A 26 10.88 -20.49 -8.66
CA ARG A 26 12.20 -21.12 -8.60
C ARG A 26 13.09 -20.61 -9.74
N ILE A 27 14.18 -19.91 -9.40
CA ILE A 27 15.22 -19.51 -10.36
C ILE A 27 16.28 -20.61 -10.46
N GLY A 28 16.57 -21.05 -11.69
CA GLY A 28 17.62 -22.04 -11.96
C GLY A 28 19.04 -21.49 -11.76
N GLY A 29 20.01 -22.37 -11.52
CA GLY A 29 21.40 -21.96 -11.22
C GLY A 29 22.01 -21.01 -12.26
N LYS A 30 21.85 -21.30 -13.56
CA LYS A 30 22.34 -20.43 -14.65
C LYS A 30 21.72 -19.02 -14.63
N GLN A 31 20.42 -18.92 -14.30
CA GLN A 31 19.77 -17.61 -14.18
C GLN A 31 20.28 -16.85 -12.95
N ARG A 32 20.58 -17.52 -11.84
CA ARG A 32 21.20 -16.89 -10.67
C ARG A 32 22.57 -16.30 -11.01
N GLU A 33 23.40 -17.02 -11.76
CA GLU A 33 24.72 -16.53 -12.19
C GLU A 33 24.60 -15.25 -13.02
N VAL A 34 23.67 -15.24 -14.00
CA VAL A 34 23.40 -14.05 -14.82
C VAL A 34 22.95 -12.88 -13.95
N LEU A 35 21.98 -13.09 -13.05
CA LEU A 35 21.49 -12.05 -12.14
C LEU A 35 22.60 -11.52 -11.22
N TRP A 36 23.44 -12.40 -10.68
CA TRP A 36 24.56 -12.00 -9.84
C TRP A 36 25.53 -11.07 -10.57
N SER A 37 25.88 -11.41 -11.82
CA SER A 37 26.76 -10.56 -12.64
C SER A 37 26.17 -9.15 -12.88
N ILE A 38 24.83 -9.04 -12.96
CA ILE A 38 24.14 -7.75 -13.07
C ILE A 38 24.24 -7.01 -11.73
N PHE A 39 24.00 -7.67 -10.61
CA PHE A 39 24.10 -7.05 -9.28
C PHE A 39 25.51 -6.53 -8.98
N GLU A 40 26.55 -7.26 -9.36
CA GLU A 40 27.94 -6.82 -9.20
C GLU A 40 28.21 -5.53 -9.98
N ARG A 41 27.74 -5.44 -11.23
CA ARG A 41 27.88 -4.24 -12.06
C ARG A 41 27.12 -3.06 -11.48
N VAL A 42 25.89 -3.28 -10.98
CA VAL A 42 25.08 -2.25 -10.35
C VAL A 42 25.80 -1.71 -9.10
N ARG A 43 26.27 -2.60 -8.20
CA ARG A 43 27.01 -2.21 -6.99
C ARG A 43 28.30 -1.45 -7.31
N ALA A 44 29.08 -1.94 -8.26
CA ALA A 44 30.29 -1.23 -8.71
C ALA A 44 29.96 0.18 -9.22
N GLY A 45 28.85 0.35 -9.96
CA GLY A 45 28.39 1.65 -10.42
C GLY A 45 27.86 2.57 -9.30
N LEU A 46 27.28 2.04 -8.23
CA LEU A 46 26.89 2.84 -7.05
C LEU A 46 28.13 3.39 -6.34
N VAL A 47 29.14 2.54 -6.12
CA VAL A 47 30.43 2.90 -5.51
C VAL A 47 31.15 3.98 -6.31
N ASP A 48 31.27 3.82 -7.63
CA ASP A 48 31.91 4.78 -8.52
C ASP A 48 31.24 6.17 -8.45
N ARG A 49 29.91 6.18 -8.41
CA ARG A 49 29.09 7.40 -8.28
C ARG A 49 29.04 7.96 -6.86
N LYS A 50 29.60 7.26 -5.86
CA LYS A 50 29.54 7.63 -4.44
C LYS A 50 28.11 7.84 -3.93
N VAL A 51 27.18 7.03 -4.42
CA VAL A 51 25.79 7.00 -3.96
C VAL A 51 25.54 5.68 -3.25
N VAL A 52 24.64 5.70 -2.28
CA VAL A 52 24.22 4.51 -1.53
C VAL A 52 22.71 4.33 -1.66
N THR A 53 22.25 3.09 -1.58
CA THR A 53 20.81 2.81 -1.50
C THR A 53 20.32 2.93 -0.05
N TRP A 54 19.00 3.10 0.14
CA TRP A 54 18.42 3.06 1.48
C TRP A 54 18.67 1.73 2.20
N ALA A 55 18.64 0.61 1.47
CA ALA A 55 18.97 -0.70 2.03
C ALA A 55 20.43 -0.75 2.53
N GLU A 56 21.38 -0.16 1.81
CA GLU A 56 22.77 -0.04 2.24
C GLU A 56 22.95 0.87 3.46
N VAL A 57 22.15 1.94 3.56
CA VAL A 57 22.13 2.81 4.74
C VAL A 57 21.70 2.00 5.98
N PHE A 58 20.57 1.29 5.91
CA PHE A 58 20.11 0.45 7.01
C PHE A 58 21.10 -0.67 7.33
N ALA A 59 21.69 -1.29 6.32
CA ALA A 59 22.71 -2.32 6.51
C ALA A 59 23.92 -1.79 7.28
N THR A 60 24.47 -0.65 6.87
CA THR A 60 25.63 -0.03 7.50
C THR A 60 25.35 0.35 8.95
N LEU A 61 24.15 0.88 9.23
CA LEU A 61 23.73 1.23 10.59
C LEU A 61 23.53 -0.03 11.45
N THR A 62 22.95 -1.09 10.89
CA THR A 62 22.78 -2.38 11.56
C THR A 62 24.14 -2.94 11.99
N ASP A 63 25.11 -2.96 11.08
CA ASP A 63 26.46 -3.47 11.36
C ASP A 63 27.17 -2.67 12.45
N ARG A 64 27.01 -1.35 12.47
CA ARG A 64 27.57 -0.48 13.52
C ARG A 64 27.00 -0.79 14.90
N LEU A 65 25.68 -0.90 15.00
CA LEU A 65 25.00 -1.25 16.25
C LEU A 65 25.40 -2.66 16.71
N ALA A 66 25.47 -3.63 15.79
CA ALA A 66 25.95 -4.98 16.08
C ALA A 66 27.40 -5.02 16.59
N ASN A 67 28.24 -4.07 16.13
CA ASN A 67 29.64 -3.93 16.56
C ASN A 67 29.80 -3.08 17.84
N GLY A 68 28.72 -2.84 18.59
CA GLY A 68 28.77 -2.22 19.91
C GLY A 68 28.70 -0.69 19.92
N GLU A 69 28.37 -0.07 18.78
CA GLU A 69 27.96 1.34 18.79
C GLU A 69 26.66 1.49 19.59
N LYS A 70 26.63 2.47 20.50
CA LYS A 70 25.46 2.66 21.36
C LYS A 70 24.30 3.22 20.53
N PRO A 71 23.09 2.64 20.62
CA PRO A 71 21.94 3.18 19.93
C PRO A 71 21.59 4.56 20.52
N PRO A 72 21.11 5.50 19.68
CA PRO A 72 20.71 6.82 20.15
C PRO A 72 19.43 6.79 20.99
N PHE A 73 18.64 5.72 20.89
CA PHE A 73 17.36 5.55 21.58
C PHE A 73 17.25 4.13 22.16
N ASN A 74 16.63 4.01 23.33
CA ASN A 74 16.32 2.71 23.95
C ASN A 74 15.00 2.12 23.46
N PHE A 75 14.08 2.96 22.97
CA PHE A 75 12.74 2.58 22.56
C PHE A 75 12.39 3.23 21.22
N ALA A 76 11.71 2.49 20.36
CA ALA A 76 11.16 2.99 19.10
C ALA A 76 9.69 2.59 18.94
N VAL A 77 8.88 3.56 18.50
CA VAL A 77 7.51 3.33 18.04
C VAL A 77 7.56 3.36 16.51
N VAL A 78 7.12 2.28 15.90
CA VAL A 78 7.16 2.08 14.46
C VAL A 78 5.72 2.01 13.98
N ASP A 79 5.28 3.09 13.36
CA ASP A 79 3.97 3.19 12.73
C ASP A 79 3.98 2.60 11.31
N GLU A 80 2.81 2.23 10.79
CA GLU A 80 2.63 1.61 9.47
C GLU A 80 3.58 0.42 9.22
N CYS A 81 3.79 -0.41 10.25
CA CYS A 81 4.81 -1.44 10.27
C CYS A 81 4.66 -2.50 9.16
N GLN A 82 3.47 -2.64 8.57
CA GLN A 82 3.20 -3.53 7.45
C GLN A 82 3.93 -3.14 6.15
N ASP A 83 4.41 -1.90 6.03
CA ASP A 83 5.20 -1.42 4.90
C ASP A 83 6.71 -1.44 5.15
N LEU A 84 7.18 -2.02 6.26
CA LEU A 84 8.61 -2.21 6.48
C LEU A 84 9.17 -3.20 5.46
N GLY A 85 10.40 -2.94 5.01
CA GLY A 85 11.20 -3.91 4.28
C GLY A 85 12.08 -4.73 5.24
N VAL A 86 12.79 -5.70 4.66
CA VAL A 86 13.69 -6.59 5.40
C VAL A 86 14.88 -5.82 6.01
N ALA A 87 15.40 -4.81 5.32
CA ALA A 87 16.54 -4.03 5.79
C ALA A 87 16.18 -3.18 7.01
N GLU A 88 15.01 -2.52 6.95
CA GLU A 88 14.44 -1.72 8.04
C GLU A 88 14.18 -2.59 9.27
N ALA A 89 13.55 -3.76 9.09
CA ALA A 89 13.27 -4.70 10.18
C ALA A 89 14.54 -5.20 10.88
N ARG A 90 15.60 -5.52 10.12
CA ARG A 90 16.90 -5.90 10.70
C ARG A 90 17.54 -4.76 11.49
N PHE A 91 17.50 -3.56 10.95
CA PHE A 91 17.99 -2.37 11.64
C PHE A 91 17.25 -2.15 12.96
N LEU A 92 15.91 -2.23 12.96
CA LEU A 92 15.10 -2.07 14.17
C LEU A 92 15.41 -3.15 15.21
N CYS A 93 15.63 -4.39 14.79
CA CYS A 93 16.07 -5.46 15.68
C CYS A 93 17.43 -5.14 16.33
N ALA A 94 18.39 -4.64 15.56
CA ALA A 94 19.70 -4.23 16.08
C ALA A 94 19.61 -3.00 17.00
N LEU A 95 18.72 -2.05 16.68
CA LEU A 95 18.46 -0.86 17.49
C LEU A 95 17.92 -1.22 18.88
N ALA A 96 16.98 -2.16 18.95
CA ALA A 96 16.41 -2.64 20.21
C ALA A 96 17.44 -3.41 21.06
N GLY A 97 18.37 -4.12 20.40
CA GLY A 97 19.39 -4.91 21.07
C GLY A 97 18.79 -5.89 22.07
N SER A 98 19.19 -5.78 23.34
CA SER A 98 18.67 -6.59 24.44
C SER A 98 17.54 -5.94 25.24
N GLU A 99 17.07 -4.74 24.84
CA GLU A 99 16.06 -3.99 25.59
C GLU A 99 14.69 -4.70 25.54
N PRO A 100 14.14 -5.13 26.69
CA PRO A 100 12.80 -5.72 26.72
C PRO A 100 11.75 -4.70 26.28
N ASN A 101 10.92 -5.09 25.31
CA ASN A 101 9.91 -4.20 24.71
C ASN A 101 10.50 -2.90 24.12
N GLY A 102 11.74 -2.94 23.62
CA GLY A 102 12.37 -1.81 22.94
C GLY A 102 11.65 -1.35 21.66
N LEU A 103 10.76 -2.19 21.10
CA LEU A 103 10.01 -1.88 19.89
C LEU A 103 8.50 -2.01 20.14
N PHE A 104 7.76 -1.01 19.68
CA PHE A 104 6.32 -1.03 19.57
C PHE A 104 5.94 -0.88 18.09
N PHE A 105 5.15 -1.83 17.57
CA PHE A 105 4.69 -1.80 16.19
C PHE A 105 3.20 -1.47 16.14
N ALA A 106 2.84 -0.44 15.37
CA ALA A 106 1.48 -0.15 14.97
C ALA A 106 1.35 -0.38 13.46
N GLY A 107 0.24 -0.97 13.04
CA GLY A 107 0.01 -1.25 11.63
C GLY A 107 -1.30 -1.98 11.38
N ASP A 108 -1.64 -2.11 10.11
CA ASP A 108 -2.81 -2.84 9.63
C ASP A 108 -2.38 -3.69 8.42
N LEU A 109 -2.36 -5.01 8.58
CA LEU A 109 -2.00 -5.95 7.52
C LEU A 109 -2.87 -5.76 6.26
N GLY A 110 -4.10 -5.27 6.44
CA GLY A 110 -5.04 -4.93 5.39
C GLY A 110 -4.69 -3.72 4.55
N GLN A 111 -3.72 -2.91 4.97
CA GLN A 111 -3.28 -1.72 4.25
C GLN A 111 -1.87 -1.90 3.67
N ARG A 112 -1.33 -3.12 3.63
CA ARG A 112 -0.02 -3.39 3.03
C ARG A 112 -0.08 -3.27 1.51
N ILE A 113 0.52 -2.22 0.96
CA ILE A 113 0.49 -1.93 -0.49
C ILE A 113 1.89 -1.74 -1.12
N PHE A 114 2.95 -1.60 -0.32
CA PHE A 114 4.30 -1.32 -0.83
C PHE A 114 5.27 -2.50 -0.77
N GLN A 115 5.19 -3.34 0.25
CA GLN A 115 6.19 -4.37 0.51
C GLN A 115 5.63 -5.79 0.40
N GLN A 116 6.48 -6.71 -0.05
CA GLN A 116 6.18 -8.13 -0.02
C GLN A 116 6.17 -8.66 1.42
N PRO A 117 5.30 -9.64 1.74
CA PRO A 117 5.30 -10.28 3.05
C PRO A 117 6.64 -10.97 3.37
N PHE A 118 7.14 -10.79 4.59
CA PHE A 118 8.31 -11.51 5.11
C PHE A 118 8.04 -12.05 6.52
N SER A 119 8.88 -13.00 6.96
CA SER A 119 8.84 -13.55 8.32
C SER A 119 9.57 -12.60 9.27
N TRP A 120 8.83 -11.98 10.19
CA TRP A 120 9.36 -11.13 11.24
C TRP A 120 10.20 -11.95 12.21
N LYS A 121 9.71 -13.14 12.55
CA LYS A 121 10.39 -14.09 13.43
C LYS A 121 11.76 -14.50 12.86
N ALA A 122 11.86 -14.73 11.56
CA ALA A 122 13.14 -15.06 10.92
C ALA A 122 14.17 -13.92 11.00
N LEU A 123 13.71 -12.68 11.20
CA LEU A 123 14.55 -11.50 11.39
C LEU A 123 14.81 -11.17 12.87
N GLY A 124 14.37 -12.04 13.81
CA GLY A 124 14.56 -11.85 15.24
C GLY A 124 13.45 -11.05 15.93
N LEU A 125 12.39 -10.67 15.20
CA LEU A 125 11.25 -9.92 15.73
C LEU A 125 10.08 -10.88 16.02
N ASP A 126 9.94 -11.33 17.27
CA ASP A 126 8.84 -12.23 17.66
C ASP A 126 7.68 -11.45 18.31
N VAL A 127 6.65 -11.14 17.53
CA VAL A 127 5.44 -10.44 17.98
C VAL A 127 4.31 -11.38 18.45
N ARG A 128 4.51 -12.70 18.37
CA ARG A 128 3.47 -13.70 18.67
C ARG A 128 3.04 -13.62 20.13
N GLY A 129 1.73 -13.60 20.35
CA GLY A 129 1.14 -13.47 21.69
C GLY A 129 1.35 -12.11 22.37
N ARG A 130 1.92 -11.13 21.65
CA ARG A 130 2.17 -9.77 22.14
C ARG A 130 1.40 -8.70 21.33
N SER A 131 0.55 -9.13 20.38
CA SER A 131 -0.28 -8.24 19.58
C SER A 131 -1.63 -7.97 20.25
N SER A 132 -2.19 -6.80 19.97
CA SER A 132 -3.54 -6.42 20.39
C SER A 132 -4.22 -5.68 19.25
N THR A 133 -5.45 -6.06 18.91
CA THR A 133 -6.20 -5.46 17.79
C THR A 133 -7.19 -4.42 18.31
N LEU A 134 -7.11 -3.20 17.77
CA LEU A 134 -8.11 -2.16 18.01
C LEU A 134 -9.32 -2.43 17.11
N ARG A 135 -10.50 -2.60 17.72
CA ARG A 135 -11.73 -2.99 16.99
C ARG A 135 -12.72 -1.84 16.77
N ILE A 136 -12.49 -0.68 17.40
CA ILE A 136 -13.40 0.46 17.26
C ILE A 136 -12.85 1.38 16.17
N ASN A 137 -13.61 1.54 15.09
CA ASN A 137 -13.30 2.42 13.99
C ASN A 137 -14.04 3.77 14.16
N TYR A 138 -13.27 4.84 14.32
CA TYR A 138 -13.77 6.22 14.42
C TYR A 138 -13.61 7.01 13.11
N ARG A 139 -12.94 6.42 12.12
CA ARG A 139 -12.54 7.06 10.86
C ARG A 139 -13.57 6.85 9.77
N THR A 140 -14.00 5.62 9.53
CA THR A 140 -14.79 5.28 8.35
C THR A 140 -16.18 4.84 8.75
N SER A 141 -17.20 5.35 8.05
CA SER A 141 -18.58 4.96 8.29
C SER A 141 -18.76 3.44 8.20
N HIS A 142 -19.74 2.93 8.92
CA HIS A 142 -20.04 1.50 8.93
C HIS A 142 -20.28 0.94 7.52
N GLN A 143 -21.00 1.67 6.68
CA GLN A 143 -21.39 1.27 5.33
C GLN A 143 -20.19 1.23 4.39
N ILE A 144 -19.32 2.25 4.42
CA ILE A 144 -18.10 2.26 3.60
C ILE A 144 -17.18 1.12 4.02
N ARG A 145 -16.96 0.94 5.34
CA ARG A 145 -16.13 -0.15 5.87
C ARG A 145 -16.65 -1.51 5.42
N LEU A 146 -17.95 -1.77 5.55
CA LEU A 146 -18.55 -3.06 5.18
C LEU A 146 -18.35 -3.41 3.70
N HIS A 147 -18.39 -2.43 2.80
CA HIS A 147 -18.15 -2.65 1.38
C HIS A 147 -16.66 -2.82 1.07
N ALA A 148 -15.80 -1.98 1.66
CA ALA A 148 -14.36 -2.10 1.49
C ALA A 148 -13.84 -3.45 2.01
N ASP A 149 -14.32 -3.92 3.18
CA ASP A 149 -13.92 -5.21 3.75
C ASP A 149 -14.22 -6.41 2.86
N ARG A 150 -15.12 -6.30 1.86
CA ARG A 150 -15.39 -7.38 0.88
C ARG A 150 -14.29 -7.55 -0.15
N LEU A 151 -13.47 -6.51 -0.37
CA LEU A 151 -12.33 -6.58 -1.28
C LEU A 151 -11.23 -7.51 -0.75
N LEU A 152 -11.22 -7.75 0.56
CA LEU A 152 -10.15 -8.46 1.26
C LEU A 152 -10.69 -9.72 1.94
N PRO A 153 -9.84 -10.75 2.15
CA PRO A 153 -10.27 -11.96 2.82
C PRO A 153 -10.69 -11.70 4.27
N SER A 154 -11.62 -12.49 4.78
CA SER A 154 -12.17 -12.33 6.15
C SER A 154 -11.13 -12.46 7.27
N THR A 155 -9.99 -13.08 6.96
CA THR A 155 -8.82 -13.23 7.81
C THR A 155 -7.59 -12.97 6.95
N VAL A 156 -6.70 -12.11 7.43
CA VAL A 156 -5.39 -11.86 6.80
C VAL A 156 -4.33 -12.47 7.72
N SER A 157 -3.42 -13.25 7.17
CA SER A 157 -2.30 -13.82 7.94
C SER A 157 -0.96 -13.28 7.44
N ASP A 158 -0.05 -13.01 8.38
CA ASP A 158 1.36 -12.79 8.04
C ASP A 158 2.08 -14.12 7.70
N VAL A 159 3.35 -14.02 7.31
CA VAL A 159 4.20 -15.19 6.97
C VAL A 159 4.48 -16.08 8.19
N ASP A 160 4.40 -15.51 9.40
CA ASP A 160 4.64 -16.22 10.66
C ASP A 160 3.38 -16.94 11.19
N GLY A 161 2.26 -16.83 10.46
CA GLY A 161 0.99 -17.45 10.81
C GLY A 161 0.17 -16.66 11.84
N ASN A 162 0.54 -15.40 12.14
CA ASN A 162 -0.31 -14.52 12.91
C ASN A 162 -1.49 -14.10 12.03
N ALA A 163 -2.67 -14.57 12.40
CA ALA A 163 -3.91 -14.26 11.72
C ALA A 163 -4.65 -13.12 12.42
N GLU A 164 -4.95 -12.06 11.68
CA GLU A 164 -5.84 -10.99 12.11
C GLU A 164 -7.21 -11.19 11.46
N GLY A 165 -8.19 -11.51 12.30
CA GLY A 165 -9.58 -11.58 11.89
C GLY A 165 -10.18 -10.18 11.83
N ARG A 166 -10.86 -9.86 10.72
CA ARG A 166 -11.59 -8.59 10.56
C ARG A 166 -12.99 -8.60 11.16
N ARG A 167 -13.45 -9.78 11.62
CA ARG A 167 -14.75 -9.93 12.27
C ARG A 167 -14.71 -9.26 13.65
N GLY A 168 -15.67 -8.36 13.87
CA GLY A 168 -15.84 -7.66 15.15
C GLY A 168 -15.31 -6.23 15.16
N THR A 169 -14.83 -5.69 14.03
CA THR A 169 -14.61 -4.25 13.88
C THR A 169 -15.95 -3.53 13.85
N VAL A 170 -16.11 -2.51 14.69
CA VAL A 170 -17.33 -1.71 14.83
C VAL A 170 -17.00 -0.26 14.50
N SER A 171 -17.68 0.29 13.49
CA SER A 171 -17.63 1.73 13.22
C SER A 171 -18.57 2.46 14.19
N MET A 172 -18.12 3.59 14.73
CA MET A 172 -18.88 4.35 15.73
C MET A 172 -20.01 5.20 15.15
N PHE A 173 -20.08 5.31 13.84
CA PHE A 173 -21.11 6.07 13.14
C PHE A 173 -21.54 5.36 11.85
N ASP A 174 -22.81 5.57 11.52
CA ASP A 174 -23.38 5.22 10.23
C ASP A 174 -23.29 6.42 9.28
N GLY A 175 -23.21 6.14 7.99
CA GLY A 175 -23.23 7.10 6.89
C GLY A 175 -24.04 6.56 5.72
N LEU A 176 -23.92 7.23 4.57
CA LEU A 176 -24.53 6.73 3.34
C LEU A 176 -23.76 5.53 2.81
N PRO A 177 -24.44 4.57 2.14
CA PRO A 177 -23.75 3.53 1.42
C PRO A 177 -22.89 4.13 0.30
N PRO A 178 -21.72 3.52 -0.01
CA PRO A 178 -20.90 3.97 -1.12
C PRO A 178 -21.65 3.84 -2.43
N MET A 179 -21.48 4.83 -3.31
CA MET A 179 -22.05 4.81 -4.65
C MET A 179 -21.06 4.20 -5.62
N VAL A 180 -21.53 3.33 -6.51
CA VAL A 180 -20.72 2.81 -7.63
C VAL A 180 -21.42 3.19 -8.92
N SER A 181 -20.69 3.82 -9.84
CA SER A 181 -21.21 4.24 -11.14
C SER A 181 -20.38 3.65 -12.27
N VAL A 182 -21.06 2.95 -13.17
CA VAL A 182 -20.48 2.43 -14.41
C VAL A 182 -20.79 3.41 -15.53
N CYS A 183 -19.76 3.89 -16.21
CA CYS A 183 -19.83 4.94 -17.21
C CYS A 183 -19.51 4.40 -18.61
N GLN A 184 -20.08 5.05 -19.63
CA GLN A 184 -19.91 4.60 -21.03
C GLN A 184 -18.54 4.97 -21.61
N ASN A 185 -17.92 6.03 -21.10
CA ASN A 185 -16.62 6.53 -21.52
C ASN A 185 -16.05 7.49 -20.46
N SER A 186 -14.77 7.85 -20.60
CA SER A 186 -14.07 8.70 -19.64
C SER A 186 -14.63 10.12 -19.53
N GLN A 187 -15.32 10.63 -20.55
CA GLN A 187 -15.97 11.95 -20.51
C GLN A 187 -17.21 11.90 -19.62
N ASN A 188 -18.08 10.90 -19.82
CA ASN A 188 -19.24 10.66 -18.98
C ASN A 188 -18.84 10.32 -17.53
N GLU A 189 -17.72 9.62 -17.34
CA GLU A 189 -17.14 9.39 -16.01
C GLU A 189 -16.77 10.71 -15.32
N ALA A 190 -16.07 11.60 -16.02
CA ALA A 190 -15.69 12.91 -15.48
C ALA A 190 -16.90 13.79 -15.17
N GLU A 191 -17.96 13.74 -15.98
CA GLU A 191 -19.22 14.45 -15.72
C GLU A 191 -19.94 13.92 -14.49
N THR A 192 -20.02 12.59 -14.34
CA THR A 192 -20.62 11.92 -13.17
C THR A 192 -19.87 12.29 -11.89
N ALA A 193 -18.54 12.12 -11.88
CA ALA A 193 -17.70 12.45 -10.74
C ALA A 193 -17.70 13.97 -10.44
N GLY A 194 -17.65 14.82 -11.46
CA GLY A 194 -17.68 16.27 -11.31
C GLY A 194 -19.00 16.78 -10.73
N ALA A 195 -20.12 16.25 -11.19
CA ALA A 195 -21.44 16.58 -10.63
C ALA A 195 -21.54 16.16 -9.16
N TRP A 196 -21.04 14.97 -8.82
CA TRP A 196 -21.01 14.49 -7.43
C TRP A 196 -20.12 15.36 -6.53
N ILE A 197 -18.94 15.75 -6.99
CA ILE A 197 -18.04 16.66 -6.24
C ILE A 197 -18.73 18.01 -6.02
N ALA A 198 -19.34 18.59 -7.06
CA ALA A 198 -20.06 19.86 -6.95
C ALA A 198 -21.21 19.79 -5.94
N GLU A 199 -21.94 18.67 -5.90
CA GLU A 199 -22.98 18.42 -4.91
C GLU A 199 -22.40 18.39 -3.49
N ARG A 200 -21.31 17.64 -3.24
CA ARG A 200 -20.65 17.61 -1.92
C ARG A 200 -20.19 19.00 -1.48
N LEU A 201 -19.64 19.81 -2.39
CA LEU A 201 -19.25 21.20 -2.12
C LEU A 201 -20.47 22.06 -1.75
N SER A 202 -21.60 21.88 -2.45
CA SER A 202 -22.85 22.60 -2.16
C SER A 202 -23.46 22.23 -0.80
N GLU A 203 -23.22 21.00 -0.33
CA GLU A 203 -23.61 20.51 1.01
C GLU A 203 -22.64 20.97 2.12
N GLY A 204 -21.64 21.80 1.80
CA GLY A 204 -20.72 22.41 2.76
C GLY A 204 -19.43 21.62 3.01
N CYS A 205 -19.13 20.59 2.21
CA CYS A 205 -17.80 19.98 2.20
C CYS A 205 -16.78 21.02 1.69
N GLN A 206 -15.67 21.20 2.40
CA GLN A 206 -14.60 22.07 1.91
C GLN A 206 -13.81 21.36 0.81
N PRO A 207 -13.22 22.07 -0.17
CA PRO A 207 -12.47 21.42 -1.25
C PRO A 207 -11.35 20.49 -0.75
N HIS A 208 -10.60 20.90 0.28
CA HIS A 208 -9.51 20.11 0.85
C HIS A 208 -9.97 18.88 1.64
N GLU A 209 -11.27 18.76 1.94
CA GLU A 209 -11.88 17.57 2.51
C GLU A 209 -12.30 16.55 1.43
N ILE A 210 -12.04 16.84 0.15
CA ILE A 210 -12.36 15.98 -0.99
C ILE A 210 -11.07 15.41 -1.60
N GLY A 211 -11.00 14.09 -1.72
CA GLY A 211 -9.94 13.37 -2.41
C GLY A 211 -10.45 12.70 -3.69
N VAL A 212 -9.67 12.76 -4.78
CA VAL A 212 -9.93 12.05 -6.03
C VAL A 212 -8.74 11.16 -6.34
N PHE A 213 -8.94 9.85 -6.29
CA PHE A 213 -7.88 8.87 -6.42
C PHE A 213 -8.03 8.04 -7.67
N VAL A 214 -6.91 7.83 -8.36
CA VAL A 214 -6.81 6.96 -9.54
C VAL A 214 -5.68 5.96 -9.36
N ARG A 215 -5.68 4.88 -10.13
CA ARG A 215 -4.67 3.83 -9.96
C ARG A 215 -3.25 4.29 -10.31
N SER A 216 -3.06 5.03 -11.40
CA SER A 216 -1.74 5.46 -11.86
C SER A 216 -1.74 6.88 -12.43
N GLU A 217 -0.55 7.39 -12.77
CA GLU A 217 -0.41 8.70 -13.39
C GLU A 217 -1.14 8.81 -14.74
N ALA A 218 -1.30 7.70 -15.46
CA ALA A 218 -1.97 7.66 -16.76
C ALA A 218 -3.45 8.09 -16.67
N GLU A 219 -4.08 7.89 -15.52
CA GLU A 219 -5.49 8.20 -15.27
C GLU A 219 -5.70 9.57 -14.62
N LEU A 220 -4.65 10.27 -14.16
CA LEU A 220 -4.78 11.59 -13.48
C LEU A 220 -5.51 12.63 -14.34
N LYS A 221 -5.42 12.50 -15.67
CA LYS A 221 -6.17 13.36 -16.61
C LYS A 221 -7.69 13.28 -16.41
N ARG A 222 -8.22 12.11 -16.02
CA ARG A 222 -9.66 11.91 -15.77
C ARG A 222 -10.07 12.59 -14.48
N ALA A 223 -9.27 12.44 -13.42
CA ALA A 223 -9.48 13.13 -12.15
C ALA A 223 -9.46 14.66 -12.33
N ARG A 224 -8.47 15.21 -13.04
CA ARG A 224 -8.42 16.64 -13.38
C ARG A 224 -9.67 17.11 -14.12
N ALA A 225 -10.15 16.32 -15.07
CA ALA A 225 -11.36 16.66 -15.82
C ALA A 225 -12.60 16.72 -14.91
N ALA A 226 -12.77 15.76 -13.99
CA ALA A 226 -13.86 15.75 -13.03
C ALA A 226 -13.85 16.97 -12.11
N VAL A 227 -12.70 17.29 -11.50
CA VAL A 227 -12.59 18.47 -10.61
C VAL A 227 -12.82 19.78 -11.37
N LYS A 228 -12.33 19.86 -12.62
CA LYS A 228 -12.60 21.01 -13.50
C LYS A 228 -14.09 21.17 -13.80
N ILE A 229 -14.81 20.08 -14.07
CA ILE A 229 -16.27 20.09 -14.29
C ILE A 229 -17.02 20.55 -13.03
N ALA A 230 -16.53 20.16 -11.85
CA ALA A 230 -17.07 20.61 -10.58
C ALA A 230 -16.86 22.11 -10.30
N GLY A 231 -16.03 22.80 -11.12
CA GLY A 231 -15.71 24.22 -10.94
C GLY A 231 -14.79 24.48 -9.74
N ALA A 232 -14.05 23.47 -9.27
CA ALA A 232 -13.16 23.58 -8.12
C ALA A 232 -11.68 23.65 -8.53
N SER A 233 -10.85 24.23 -7.67
CA SER A 233 -9.40 24.13 -7.78
C SER A 233 -8.93 22.74 -7.40
N SER A 234 -7.87 22.24 -8.03
CA SER A 234 -7.26 20.94 -7.72
C SER A 234 -5.78 21.08 -7.40
N ILE A 235 -5.29 20.22 -6.51
CA ILE A 235 -3.86 20.05 -6.24
C ILE A 235 -3.48 18.58 -6.44
N GLU A 236 -2.43 18.33 -7.21
CA GLU A 236 -1.90 16.97 -7.40
C GLU A 236 -0.86 16.66 -6.33
N LEU A 237 -1.18 15.71 -5.45
CA LEU A 237 -0.30 15.32 -4.36
C LEU A 237 0.88 14.51 -4.89
N SER A 238 2.04 14.75 -4.29
CA SER A 238 3.29 14.04 -4.56
C SER A 238 4.19 14.14 -3.33
N ASP A 239 5.37 13.51 -3.36
CA ASP A 239 6.36 13.59 -2.28
C ASP A 239 6.71 15.02 -1.81
N LYS A 240 6.46 16.03 -2.66
CA LYS A 240 6.80 17.43 -2.40
C LYS A 240 5.59 18.35 -2.26
N VAL A 241 4.39 17.82 -2.46
CA VAL A 241 3.17 18.61 -2.56
C VAL A 241 2.14 18.03 -1.62
N GLU A 242 1.86 18.78 -0.56
CA GLU A 242 0.87 18.45 0.47
C GLU A 242 -0.49 19.07 0.15
N ILE A 243 -1.51 18.67 0.93
CA ILE A 243 -2.86 19.19 0.81
C ILE A 243 -2.87 20.70 1.11
N GLU A 244 -3.46 21.47 0.20
CA GLU A 244 -3.64 22.91 0.37
C GLU A 244 -5.11 23.25 0.65
N ASN A 245 -5.33 24.17 1.58
CA ASN A 245 -6.66 24.70 1.87
C ASN A 245 -7.28 25.32 0.60
N GLY A 246 -8.48 24.86 0.25
CA GLY A 246 -9.27 25.42 -0.87
C GLY A 246 -9.09 24.67 -2.20
N SER A 247 -8.30 23.61 -2.24
CA SER A 247 -8.14 22.75 -3.41
C SER A 247 -8.56 21.31 -3.12
N VAL A 248 -9.22 20.67 -4.10
CA VAL A 248 -9.49 19.22 -4.09
C VAL A 248 -8.19 18.47 -4.32
N ALA A 249 -7.90 17.48 -3.49
CA ALA A 249 -6.70 16.66 -3.64
C ALA A 249 -6.90 15.62 -4.75
N ILE A 250 -5.99 15.59 -5.72
CA ILE A 250 -5.90 14.54 -6.73
C ILE A 250 -4.62 13.75 -6.47
N SER A 251 -4.68 12.43 -6.46
CA SER A 251 -3.47 11.62 -6.33
C SER A 251 -3.65 10.21 -6.90
N THR A 252 -2.54 9.46 -6.97
CA THR A 252 -2.65 8.02 -7.16
C THR A 252 -3.06 7.35 -5.85
N MET A 253 -3.69 6.18 -5.92
CA MET A 253 -4.09 5.41 -4.74
C MET A 253 -2.94 5.15 -3.75
N HIS A 254 -1.70 5.05 -4.26
CA HIS A 254 -0.50 4.86 -3.44
C HIS A 254 -0.20 6.09 -2.56
N PHE A 255 -0.30 7.29 -3.14
CA PHE A 255 -0.11 8.56 -2.42
C PHE A 255 -1.28 8.91 -1.51
N ALA A 256 -2.43 8.25 -1.66
CA ALA A 256 -3.57 8.45 -0.77
C ALA A 256 -3.37 7.79 0.60
N LYS A 257 -2.43 6.84 0.74
CA LYS A 257 -2.17 6.16 2.01
C LYS A 257 -1.73 7.15 3.08
N GLY A 258 -2.26 6.99 4.30
CA GLY A 258 -2.01 7.89 5.43
C GLY A 258 -2.85 9.18 5.41
N LEU A 259 -3.55 9.48 4.31
CA LEU A 259 -4.46 10.62 4.24
C LEU A 259 -5.88 10.21 4.67
N GLU A 260 -6.72 11.21 4.94
CA GLU A 260 -8.12 11.04 5.32
C GLU A 260 -8.93 12.21 4.75
N PHE A 261 -10.09 11.89 4.16
CA PHE A 261 -10.96 12.87 3.51
C PHE A 261 -12.40 12.61 3.91
N ARG A 262 -13.18 13.69 4.04
CA ARG A 262 -14.61 13.57 4.31
C ARG A 262 -15.33 12.88 3.16
N SER A 263 -14.98 13.25 1.93
CA SER A 263 -15.55 12.70 0.70
C SER A 263 -14.45 12.22 -0.23
N VAL A 264 -14.61 11.03 -0.81
CA VAL A 264 -13.63 10.47 -1.75
C VAL A 264 -14.32 10.02 -3.03
N VAL A 265 -13.68 10.31 -4.16
CA VAL A 265 -13.96 9.67 -5.44
C VAL A 265 -12.79 8.75 -5.79
N VAL A 266 -13.05 7.46 -6.01
CA VAL A 266 -12.09 6.52 -6.60
C VAL A 266 -12.48 6.33 -8.06
N MET A 267 -11.68 6.86 -8.99
CA MET A 267 -11.97 6.90 -10.42
C MET A 267 -11.13 5.91 -11.21
N ALA A 268 -11.56 5.66 -12.45
CA ALA A 268 -10.91 4.79 -13.41
C ALA A 268 -10.75 3.35 -12.89
N CYS A 269 -11.77 2.84 -12.19
CA CYS A 269 -11.87 1.42 -11.82
C CYS A 269 -12.30 0.57 -13.03
N ASP A 270 -11.60 0.74 -14.13
CA ASP A 270 -11.80 0.05 -15.39
C ASP A 270 -11.14 -1.33 -15.34
N ASP A 271 -11.54 -2.22 -16.25
CA ASP A 271 -10.75 -3.40 -16.58
C ASP A 271 -9.36 -2.99 -17.07
N GLU A 272 -8.37 -3.85 -16.85
CA GLU A 272 -6.93 -3.62 -17.13
C GLU A 272 -6.26 -2.44 -16.39
N VAL A 273 -7.02 -1.51 -15.81
CA VAL A 273 -6.50 -0.41 -14.99
C VAL A 273 -6.30 -0.89 -13.56
N ILE A 274 -7.32 -1.52 -12.95
CA ILE A 274 -7.23 -2.14 -11.63
C ILE A 274 -7.97 -3.48 -11.66
N PRO A 275 -7.29 -4.63 -11.54
CA PRO A 275 -5.84 -4.79 -11.41
C PRO A 275 -5.09 -4.32 -12.67
N LEU A 276 -3.89 -3.75 -12.48
CA LEU A 276 -3.08 -3.25 -13.59
C LEU A 276 -2.57 -4.39 -14.48
N GLN A 277 -3.03 -4.42 -15.74
CA GLN A 277 -2.74 -5.50 -16.70
C GLN A 277 -1.23 -5.72 -16.92
N ALA A 278 -0.45 -4.64 -17.01
CA ALA A 278 1.00 -4.74 -17.19
C ALA A 278 1.70 -5.47 -16.02
N ARG A 279 1.13 -5.43 -14.79
CA ARG A 279 1.67 -6.23 -13.67
C ARG A 279 1.34 -7.69 -13.84
N ILE A 280 0.11 -8.00 -14.26
CA ILE A 280 -0.35 -9.38 -14.53
C ILE A 280 0.53 -10.03 -15.60
N GLU A 281 0.77 -9.35 -16.71
CA GLU A 281 1.58 -9.87 -17.83
C GLU A 281 3.06 -10.06 -17.49
N SER A 282 3.57 -9.35 -16.48
CA SER A 282 4.96 -9.46 -16.05
C SER A 282 5.24 -10.72 -15.22
N VAL A 283 4.19 -11.42 -14.78
CA VAL A 283 4.29 -12.60 -13.92
C VAL A 283 4.43 -13.88 -14.74
N ALA A 284 5.34 -14.77 -14.31
CA ALA A 284 5.61 -16.03 -14.98
C ALA A 284 4.99 -17.26 -14.29
N ASP A 285 4.50 -17.13 -13.04
CA ASP A 285 3.91 -18.24 -12.28
C ASP A 285 2.58 -17.84 -11.60
N ASP A 286 1.70 -18.83 -11.39
CA ASP A 286 0.35 -18.61 -10.85
C ASP A 286 0.34 -18.06 -9.42
N ALA A 287 1.40 -18.29 -8.66
CA ALA A 287 1.42 -17.96 -7.24
C ALA A 287 1.86 -16.52 -6.97
N ASP A 288 2.73 -15.98 -7.83
CA ASP A 288 3.05 -14.57 -7.94
C ASP A 288 1.86 -13.80 -8.57
N LEU A 289 1.03 -14.46 -9.39
CA LEU A 289 -0.16 -13.83 -9.98
C LEU A 289 -1.21 -13.53 -8.90
N GLU A 290 -1.49 -14.51 -8.04
CA GLU A 290 -2.39 -14.32 -6.89
C GLU A 290 -1.89 -13.17 -6.00
N GLU A 291 -0.58 -13.06 -5.75
CA GLU A 291 -0.01 -11.96 -4.98
C GLU A 291 -0.21 -10.59 -5.66
N VAL A 292 -0.05 -10.51 -6.99
CA VAL A 292 -0.35 -9.28 -7.74
C VAL A 292 -1.82 -8.89 -7.56
N TYR A 293 -2.73 -9.85 -7.72
CA TYR A 293 -4.15 -9.64 -7.51
C TYR A 293 -4.49 -9.18 -6.09
N GLU A 294 -3.94 -9.84 -5.07
CA GLU A 294 -4.11 -9.45 -3.67
C GLU A 294 -3.61 -8.01 -3.45
N THR A 295 -2.43 -7.65 -3.94
CA THR A 295 -1.87 -6.29 -3.74
C THR A 295 -2.71 -5.21 -4.45
N GLU A 296 -3.23 -5.47 -5.66
CA GLU A 296 -4.14 -4.55 -6.35
C GLU A 296 -5.49 -4.41 -5.63
N ARG A 297 -6.02 -5.49 -5.01
CA ARG A 297 -7.22 -5.43 -4.14
C ARG A 297 -6.96 -4.60 -2.89
N HIS A 298 -5.79 -4.77 -2.25
CA HIS A 298 -5.40 -3.96 -1.10
C HIS A 298 -5.29 -2.47 -1.47
N LEU A 299 -4.82 -2.17 -2.67
CA LEU A 299 -4.73 -0.81 -3.16
C LEU A 299 -6.11 -0.14 -3.30
N LEU A 300 -7.09 -0.84 -3.89
CA LEU A 300 -8.47 -0.36 -3.94
C LEU A 300 -9.08 -0.20 -2.54
N TYR A 301 -8.83 -1.17 -1.64
CA TYR A 301 -9.27 -1.10 -0.25
C TYR A 301 -8.72 0.15 0.46
N VAL A 302 -7.42 0.42 0.33
CA VAL A 302 -6.78 1.60 0.94
C VAL A 302 -7.43 2.87 0.41
N ALA A 303 -7.63 2.99 -0.90
CA ALA A 303 -8.24 4.16 -1.53
C ALA A 303 -9.68 4.40 -1.03
N CYS A 304 -10.52 3.35 -0.98
CA CYS A 304 -11.89 3.44 -0.49
C CYS A 304 -11.95 3.81 1.00
N THR A 305 -11.05 3.29 1.82
CA THR A 305 -11.03 3.55 3.28
C THR A 305 -10.46 4.91 3.68
N ARG A 306 -9.97 5.71 2.72
CA ARG A 306 -9.64 7.12 2.98
C ARG A 306 -10.88 7.99 3.18
N ALA A 307 -12.06 7.48 2.77
CA ALA A 307 -13.33 8.16 2.90
C ALA A 307 -13.90 8.05 4.33
N ARG A 308 -14.29 9.19 4.90
CA ARG A 308 -14.97 9.27 6.19
C ARG A 308 -16.48 9.07 6.04
N ASP A 309 -17.11 9.92 5.23
CA ASP A 309 -18.57 10.09 5.17
C ASP A 309 -19.15 9.63 3.83
N HIS A 310 -18.49 9.99 2.73
CA HIS A 310 -19.00 9.78 1.37
C HIS A 310 -17.95 9.15 0.45
N LEU A 311 -18.35 8.10 -0.26
CA LEU A 311 -17.50 7.40 -1.23
C LEU A 311 -18.26 7.21 -2.54
N LEU A 312 -17.65 7.68 -3.63
CA LEU A 312 -18.05 7.36 -5.00
C LEU A 312 -16.93 6.53 -5.64
N VAL A 313 -17.29 5.42 -6.29
CA VAL A 313 -16.38 4.62 -7.10
C VAL A 313 -16.88 4.62 -8.54
N THR A 314 -16.03 4.96 -9.50
CA THR A 314 -16.41 5.00 -10.93
C THR A 314 -15.48 4.14 -11.77
N GLY A 315 -16.02 3.58 -12.85
CA GLY A 315 -15.26 2.88 -13.88
C GLY A 315 -15.97 2.96 -15.22
N VAL A 316 -15.21 2.83 -16.31
CA VAL A 316 -15.69 2.78 -17.68
C VAL A 316 -15.80 1.33 -18.15
N GLU A 317 -16.85 0.96 -18.89
CA GLU A 317 -17.01 -0.42 -19.38
C GLU A 317 -15.92 -0.82 -20.40
N PRO A 318 -15.35 -2.04 -20.30
CA PRO A 318 -15.54 -3.03 -19.23
C PRO A 318 -14.91 -2.58 -17.90
N VAL A 319 -15.62 -2.74 -16.79
CA VAL A 319 -15.15 -2.32 -15.45
C VAL A 319 -14.36 -3.42 -14.74
N SER A 320 -13.56 -3.01 -13.76
CA SER A 320 -12.80 -3.90 -12.89
C SER A 320 -13.68 -4.96 -12.24
N GLU A 321 -13.22 -6.21 -12.27
CA GLU A 321 -13.84 -7.31 -11.53
C GLU A 321 -13.88 -7.08 -10.01
N PHE A 322 -13.03 -6.22 -9.46
CA PHE A 322 -13.06 -5.91 -8.03
C PHE A 322 -14.30 -5.12 -7.61
N LEU A 323 -14.95 -4.42 -8.54
CA LEU A 323 -16.21 -3.71 -8.25
C LEU A 323 -17.37 -4.69 -8.00
N ASP A 324 -17.32 -5.87 -8.61
CA ASP A 324 -18.30 -6.91 -8.38
C ASP A 324 -18.24 -7.40 -6.93
N ASP A 325 -17.04 -7.62 -6.38
CA ASP A 325 -16.85 -8.02 -4.98
C ASP A 325 -17.19 -6.88 -4.00
N PHE A 326 -16.88 -5.64 -4.38
CA PHE A 326 -17.25 -4.46 -3.59
C PHE A 326 -18.77 -4.31 -3.44
N LEU A 327 -19.53 -4.63 -4.51
CA LEU A 327 -20.99 -4.52 -4.54
C LEU A 327 -21.71 -5.76 -4.00
N LYS A 328 -21.25 -6.96 -4.37
CA LYS A 328 -21.88 -8.21 -3.98
C LYS A 328 -21.47 -8.56 -2.55
N GLY A 329 -22.40 -8.42 -1.61
CA GLY A 329 -22.30 -9.19 -0.36
C GLY A 329 -22.13 -10.67 -0.72
N GLY A 330 -21.07 -11.30 -0.21
CA GLY A 330 -20.62 -12.63 -0.64
C GLY A 330 -21.74 -13.64 -0.87
N ARG A 331 -21.57 -14.47 -1.91
CA ARG A 331 -22.40 -15.66 -2.13
C ARG A 331 -22.39 -16.59 -0.93
#